data_AF-X1RWB3-F1
#
_entry.id   AF-X1RWB3-F1
#
_cell.length_a   1.000
_cell.length_b   1.000
_cell.length_c   1.000
_cell.angle_alpha   90.00
_cell.angle_beta   90.00
_cell.angle_gamma   90.00
#
_symmetry.space_group_name_H-M   'P 1'
#
loop_
_entity.id
_entity.type
_entity.pdbx_description
1 polymer ?
#
loop_
_entity_poly.entity_id
_entity_poly.type
_entity_poly.pdbx_seq_one_letter_code
_entity_poly.pdbx_strand_id
1 'polypeptide(L)'
;NVSNENDFIFVYPNYRVNAFGFLPGKEIADDPNSDLNPGLLDQQAALRWTHKYIEQFGGDRKNVSIWGQSAGAGSVVAQVIANGGHTTPRLFTKALASSPFWPKTYKYDAPQAQSIYDTFANLTNCTGPNSLQCLKAADVQTLRTAALYISGSHTYNTSSYTWAPVIDGHFLQEPLTQATAKGKVNIDYGFGMYNLHEGENFVPPGLQNATDTGSPPFNSSLASFEGWLRGYLPYMPGHDFEKVQQLYPECGTAEELTYNTSYVRAGLIYRDTVLACPAYWMARASHKRAYVGEYTIEPARHGSDTEWVSFFRVK
;
A
#
# COMPACT_ATOMS: atom_id res chain seq x y z
N ASN A 1 -1.02 -3.57 -31.44
CA ASN A 1 -0.82 -2.83 -30.18
C ASN A 1 -0.21 -1.46 -30.47
N VAL A 2 -0.94 -0.64 -31.23
CA VAL A 2 -0.72 0.81 -31.36
C VAL A 2 -2.14 1.36 -31.48
N SER A 3 -2.57 2.13 -30.49
CA SER A 3 -3.82 2.87 -30.57
C SER A 3 -3.63 4.00 -31.58
N ASN A 4 -4.62 4.27 -32.44
CA ASN A 4 -4.64 5.48 -33.26
C ASN A 4 -5.03 6.73 -32.43
N GLU A 5 -5.42 6.55 -31.17
CA GLU A 5 -5.88 7.64 -30.32
C GLU A 5 -4.78 8.19 -29.41
N ASN A 6 -3.75 7.41 -29.06
CA ASN A 6 -2.74 7.79 -28.09
C ASN A 6 -1.32 7.38 -28.53
N ASP A 7 -0.37 8.32 -28.41
CA ASP A 7 1.05 8.10 -28.72
C ASP A 7 1.86 7.93 -27.42
N PHE A 8 1.85 6.71 -26.87
CA PHE A 8 2.69 6.33 -25.73
C PHE A 8 3.11 4.86 -25.77
N ILE A 9 4.15 4.52 -25.00
CA ILE A 9 4.61 3.15 -24.78
C ILE A 9 4.23 2.72 -23.36
N PHE A 10 3.64 1.53 -23.24
CA PHE A 10 3.32 0.92 -21.97
C PHE A 10 4.34 -0.17 -21.62
N VAL A 11 4.90 -0.12 -20.41
CA VAL A 11 5.81 -1.14 -19.88
C VAL A 11 5.17 -1.73 -18.63
N TYR A 12 4.93 -3.05 -18.62
CA TYR A 12 4.27 -3.76 -17.52
C TYR A 12 5.17 -4.89 -16.98
N PRO A 13 6.00 -4.60 -15.96
CA PRO A 13 6.85 -5.61 -15.35
C PRO A 13 6.13 -6.40 -14.26
N ASN A 14 6.54 -7.66 -14.07
CA ASN A 14 6.23 -8.41 -12.85
C ASN A 14 7.26 -8.08 -11.76
N TYR A 15 6.88 -8.19 -10.49
CA TYR A 15 7.77 -8.04 -9.34
C TYR A 15 7.45 -9.11 -8.28
N ARG A 16 8.42 -9.44 -7.42
CA ARG A 16 8.20 -10.40 -6.32
C ARG A 16 7.18 -9.85 -5.33
N VAL A 17 6.28 -10.72 -4.88
CA VAL A 17 5.23 -10.42 -3.89
C VAL A 17 5.39 -11.33 -2.67
N ASN A 18 4.52 -11.18 -1.67
CA ASN A 18 4.48 -11.99 -0.44
C ASN A 18 5.82 -12.05 0.32
N ALA A 19 6.08 -13.10 1.10
CA ALA A 19 7.36 -13.36 1.75
C ALA A 19 8.58 -13.28 0.79
N PHE A 20 8.42 -13.62 -0.49
CA PHE A 20 9.54 -13.53 -1.46
C PHE A 20 9.87 -12.08 -1.86
N GLY A 21 8.93 -11.17 -1.72
CA GLY A 21 9.08 -9.75 -2.07
C GLY A 21 9.18 -8.80 -0.88
N PHE A 22 8.70 -9.22 0.28
CA PHE A 22 8.42 -8.33 1.42
C PHE A 22 8.56 -9.02 2.79
N LEU A 23 9.40 -10.07 2.91
CA LEU A 23 9.76 -10.60 4.23
C LEU A 23 10.67 -9.58 4.95
N PRO A 24 10.27 -9.06 6.13
CA PRO A 24 11.09 -8.14 6.91
C PRO A 24 12.02 -8.90 7.86
N GLY A 25 12.64 -8.21 8.83
CA GLY A 25 13.38 -8.82 9.92
C GLY A 25 14.88 -8.48 9.90
N LYS A 26 15.49 -8.55 11.08
CA LYS A 26 16.93 -8.29 11.27
C LYS A 26 17.80 -9.28 10.51
N GLU A 27 17.36 -10.53 10.43
CA GLU A 27 18.07 -11.60 9.75
C GLU A 27 18.26 -11.31 8.25
N ILE A 28 17.26 -10.67 7.62
CA ILE A 28 17.36 -10.22 6.22
C ILE A 28 18.35 -9.06 6.10
N ALA A 29 18.29 -8.09 7.03
CA ALA A 29 19.14 -6.90 7.02
C ALA A 29 20.62 -7.19 7.34
N ASP A 30 20.88 -8.17 8.21
CA ASP A 30 22.23 -8.54 8.67
C ASP A 30 22.94 -9.48 7.68
N ASP A 31 22.21 -10.12 6.75
CA ASP A 31 22.81 -10.97 5.71
C ASP A 31 23.30 -10.14 4.52
N PRO A 32 24.61 -10.13 4.22
CA PRO A 32 25.17 -9.32 3.13
C PRO A 32 24.72 -9.75 1.72
N ASN A 33 24.04 -10.89 1.60
CA ASN A 33 23.52 -11.42 0.34
C ASN A 33 21.99 -11.34 0.25
N SER A 34 21.34 -10.52 1.07
CA SER A 34 19.91 -10.30 1.06
C SER A 34 19.59 -8.81 1.08
N ASP A 35 18.44 -8.47 0.52
CA ASP A 35 17.90 -7.13 0.54
C ASP A 35 16.51 -7.16 1.19
N LEU A 36 16.19 -6.10 1.93
CA LEU A 36 14.82 -5.77 2.30
C LEU A 36 14.07 -5.18 1.09
N ASN A 37 12.74 -5.25 1.12
CA ASN A 37 11.86 -4.76 0.05
C ASN A 37 12.19 -5.27 -1.39
N PRO A 38 12.57 -6.54 -1.62
CA PRO A 38 12.96 -7.01 -2.95
C PRO A 38 11.90 -6.77 -4.04
N GLY A 39 10.60 -6.78 -3.70
CA GLY A 39 9.53 -6.45 -4.64
C GLY A 39 9.60 -5.01 -5.16
N LEU A 40 9.99 -4.04 -4.32
CA LEU A 40 10.21 -2.65 -4.75
C LEU A 40 11.52 -2.49 -5.53
N LEU A 41 12.54 -3.28 -5.19
CA LEU A 41 13.81 -3.30 -5.91
C LEU A 41 13.65 -3.90 -7.33
N ASP A 42 12.80 -4.91 -7.49
CA ASP A 42 12.44 -5.46 -8.81
C ASP A 42 11.78 -4.38 -9.69
N GLN A 43 10.86 -3.59 -9.12
CA GLN A 43 10.23 -2.48 -9.84
C GLN A 43 11.25 -1.38 -10.18
N GLN A 44 12.16 -1.05 -9.25
CA GLN A 44 13.22 -0.06 -9.54
C GLN A 44 14.16 -0.58 -10.63
N ALA A 45 14.46 -1.88 -10.67
CA ALA A 45 15.23 -2.50 -11.75
C ALA A 45 14.50 -2.37 -13.09
N ALA A 46 13.18 -2.57 -13.13
CA ALA A 46 12.38 -2.33 -14.34
C ALA A 46 12.41 -0.85 -14.76
N LEU A 47 12.33 0.10 -13.83
CA LEU A 47 12.47 1.53 -14.14
C LEU A 47 13.86 1.88 -14.69
N ARG A 48 14.92 1.28 -14.15
CA ARG A 48 16.29 1.42 -14.67
C ARG A 48 16.43 0.80 -16.06
N TRP A 49 15.79 -0.35 -16.31
CA TRP A 49 15.73 -0.97 -17.63
C TRP A 49 15.03 -0.03 -18.63
N THR A 50 13.87 0.52 -18.28
CA THR A 50 13.14 1.50 -19.10
C THR A 50 14.03 2.71 -19.41
N HIS A 51 14.64 3.31 -18.39
CA HIS A 51 15.55 4.45 -18.58
C HIS A 51 16.74 4.11 -19.52
N LYS A 52 17.21 2.86 -19.52
CA LYS A 52 18.35 2.44 -20.36
C LYS A 52 17.94 2.10 -21.80
N TYR A 53 16.77 1.50 -22.01
CA TYR A 53 16.43 0.85 -23.29
C TYR A 53 15.20 1.41 -24.00
N ILE A 54 14.36 2.23 -23.36
CA ILE A 54 13.06 2.62 -23.95
C ILE A 54 13.17 3.37 -25.29
N GLU A 55 14.29 4.09 -25.51
CA GLU A 55 14.57 4.75 -26.79
C GLU A 55 14.70 3.77 -27.97
N GLN A 56 15.10 2.52 -27.73
CA GLN A 56 15.15 1.48 -28.77
C GLN A 56 13.76 1.04 -29.22
N PHE A 57 12.74 1.33 -28.41
CA PHE A 57 11.33 1.05 -28.70
C PHE A 57 10.59 2.30 -29.18
N GLY A 58 11.30 3.43 -29.38
CA GLY A 58 10.72 4.71 -29.81
C GLY A 58 10.22 5.60 -28.67
N GLY A 59 10.47 5.26 -27.39
CA GLY A 59 10.05 6.07 -26.26
C GLY A 59 11.08 7.10 -25.82
N ASP A 60 10.65 8.08 -25.03
CA ASP A 60 11.54 9.11 -24.46
C ASP A 60 11.85 8.80 -22.98
N ARG A 61 13.12 8.46 -22.68
CA ARG A 61 13.57 8.18 -21.31
C ARG A 61 13.45 9.37 -20.36
N LYS A 62 13.37 10.61 -20.87
CA LYS A 62 13.20 11.84 -20.09
C LYS A 62 11.73 12.14 -19.78
N ASN A 63 10.80 11.45 -20.46
CA ASN A 63 9.36 11.63 -20.31
C ASN A 63 8.67 10.36 -19.78
N VAL A 64 9.25 9.73 -18.75
CA VAL A 64 8.66 8.56 -18.10
C VAL A 64 7.66 8.99 -17.03
N SER A 65 6.48 8.37 -17.08
CA SER A 65 5.43 8.45 -16.05
C SER A 65 5.25 7.07 -15.44
N ILE A 66 5.13 7.00 -14.11
CA ILE A 66 4.76 5.76 -13.43
C ILE A 66 3.30 5.80 -13.02
N TRP A 67 2.61 4.67 -13.18
CA TRP A 67 1.25 4.49 -12.77
C TRP A 67 1.10 3.15 -12.05
N GLY A 68 0.20 3.10 -11.08
CA GLY A 68 -0.21 1.87 -10.44
C GLY A 68 -1.60 1.99 -9.85
N GLN A 69 -2.17 0.84 -9.49
CA GLN A 69 -3.44 0.72 -8.79
C GLN A 69 -3.23 -0.10 -7.50
N SER A 70 -3.94 0.21 -6.41
CA SER A 70 -3.87 -0.54 -5.16
C SER A 70 -2.45 -0.66 -4.62
N ALA A 71 -1.93 -1.87 -4.38
CA ALA A 71 -0.55 -2.11 -4.00
C ALA A 71 0.47 -1.62 -5.05
N GLY A 72 0.09 -1.55 -6.34
CA GLY A 72 0.88 -0.90 -7.38
C GLY A 72 0.92 0.61 -7.24
N ALA A 73 -0.18 1.24 -6.78
CA ALA A 73 -0.18 2.66 -6.44
C ALA A 73 0.59 2.94 -5.13
N GLY A 74 0.52 2.04 -4.15
CA GLY A 74 1.41 2.06 -2.98
C GLY A 74 2.88 1.91 -3.41
N SER A 75 3.17 1.11 -4.43
CA SER A 75 4.49 1.00 -5.04
C SER A 75 4.92 2.31 -5.73
N VAL A 76 4.01 3.01 -6.42
CA VAL A 76 4.26 4.36 -6.93
C VAL A 76 4.66 5.30 -5.80
N VAL A 77 3.92 5.30 -4.68
CA VAL A 77 4.27 6.08 -3.48
C VAL A 77 5.68 5.72 -2.98
N ALA A 78 6.02 4.43 -2.90
CA ALA A 78 7.35 3.98 -2.47
C ALA A 78 8.46 4.48 -3.41
N GLN A 79 8.28 4.36 -4.72
CA GLN A 79 9.25 4.87 -5.71
C GLN A 79 9.38 6.39 -5.62
N VAL A 80 8.29 7.12 -5.31
CA VAL A 80 8.28 8.58 -5.17
C VAL A 80 9.17 9.06 -4.03
N ILE A 81 9.13 8.37 -2.89
CA ILE A 81 9.91 8.72 -1.69
C ILE A 81 11.25 7.95 -1.61
N ALA A 82 11.54 7.11 -2.61
CA ALA A 82 12.73 6.26 -2.63
C ALA A 82 14.02 7.07 -2.48
N ASN A 83 14.99 6.52 -1.75
CA ASN A 83 16.30 7.14 -1.51
C ASN A 83 16.19 8.56 -0.95
N GLY A 84 15.20 8.81 -0.08
CA GLY A 84 14.93 10.12 0.50
C GLY A 84 14.47 11.16 -0.53
N GLY A 85 13.76 10.72 -1.58
CA GLY A 85 13.29 11.56 -2.68
C GLY A 85 14.35 11.87 -3.74
N HIS A 86 15.49 11.18 -3.72
CA HIS A 86 16.67 11.52 -4.54
C HIS A 86 17.26 10.31 -5.29
N THR A 87 16.41 9.61 -6.06
CA THR A 87 16.89 8.54 -6.95
C THR A 87 17.74 9.08 -8.08
N THR A 88 18.98 8.58 -8.20
CA THR A 88 19.94 8.98 -9.27
C THR A 88 20.31 7.77 -10.15
N PRO A 89 20.28 7.90 -11.50
CA PRO A 89 19.67 9.01 -12.24
C PRO A 89 18.16 9.08 -11.99
N ARG A 90 17.55 10.23 -12.30
CA ARG A 90 16.10 10.39 -12.21
C ARG A 90 15.42 9.43 -13.20
N LEU A 91 14.54 8.55 -12.69
CA LEU A 91 13.93 7.48 -13.48
C LEU A 91 12.55 7.83 -14.06
N PHE A 92 11.86 8.80 -13.46
CA PHE A 92 10.55 9.28 -13.89
C PHE A 92 10.33 10.73 -13.45
N THR A 93 9.35 11.39 -14.06
CA THR A 93 8.99 12.79 -13.74
C THR A 93 7.56 12.95 -13.25
N LYS A 94 6.69 11.97 -13.56
CA LYS A 94 5.26 11.99 -13.24
C LYS A 94 4.88 10.72 -12.51
N ALA A 95 4.02 10.84 -11.52
CA ALA A 95 3.48 9.70 -10.76
C ALA A 95 1.96 9.80 -10.67
N LEU A 96 1.30 8.68 -10.99
CA LEU A 96 -0.14 8.53 -10.95
C LEU A 96 -0.46 7.35 -10.01
N ALA A 97 -0.97 7.65 -8.82
CA ALA A 97 -1.31 6.66 -7.82
C ALA A 97 -2.82 6.53 -7.70
N SER A 98 -3.40 5.53 -8.37
CA SER A 98 -4.82 5.23 -8.27
C SER A 98 -5.07 4.33 -7.06
N SER A 99 -5.77 4.84 -6.04
CA SER A 99 -6.11 4.05 -4.85
C SER A 99 -4.86 3.47 -4.15
N PRO A 100 -3.86 4.29 -3.76
CA PRO A 100 -2.60 3.80 -3.21
C PRO A 100 -2.81 3.07 -1.90
N PHE A 101 -2.68 1.75 -1.93
CA PHE A 101 -2.64 0.93 -0.72
C PHE A 101 -1.32 1.17 0.02
N TRP A 102 -1.34 2.07 1.00
CA TRP A 102 -0.19 2.41 1.84
C TRP A 102 -0.48 2.08 3.30
N PRO A 103 -0.24 0.82 3.73
CA PRO A 103 -0.53 0.39 5.09
C PRO A 103 0.48 0.96 6.09
N LYS A 104 0.25 0.70 7.37
CA LYS A 104 1.18 1.04 8.48
C LYS A 104 2.58 0.49 8.18
N THR A 105 3.51 1.40 7.85
CA THR A 105 4.89 1.07 7.47
C THR A 105 5.80 1.13 8.70
N TYR A 106 6.30 -0.02 9.13
CA TYR A 106 7.22 -0.10 10.27
C TYR A 106 8.68 -0.14 9.82
N LYS A 107 9.61 0.15 10.74
CA LYS A 107 11.02 -0.21 10.52
C LYS A 107 11.15 -1.72 10.40
N TYR A 108 12.11 -2.17 9.60
CA TYR A 108 12.32 -3.59 9.31
C TYR A 108 12.53 -4.46 10.57
N ASP A 109 13.04 -3.86 11.65
CA ASP A 109 13.38 -4.49 12.93
C ASP A 109 12.42 -4.12 14.07
N ALA A 110 11.38 -3.34 13.79
CA ALA A 110 10.35 -3.02 14.77
C ALA A 110 9.62 -4.30 15.20
N PRO A 111 9.06 -4.37 16.44
CA PRO A 111 8.40 -5.58 16.93
C PRO A 111 7.33 -6.15 15.97
N GLN A 112 6.58 -5.28 15.31
CA GLN A 112 5.53 -5.66 14.34
C GLN A 112 6.09 -6.30 13.07
N ALA A 113 7.25 -5.83 12.60
CA ALA A 113 7.91 -6.37 11.43
C ALA A 113 8.66 -7.67 11.79
N GLN A 114 9.41 -7.66 12.90
CA GLN A 114 10.13 -8.85 13.37
C GLN A 114 9.17 -10.01 13.67
N SER A 115 7.99 -9.76 14.23
CA SER A 115 7.03 -10.83 14.50
C SER A 115 6.55 -11.55 13.24
N ILE A 116 6.54 -10.88 12.08
CA ILE A 116 6.23 -11.51 10.79
C ILE A 116 7.33 -12.48 10.40
N TYR A 117 8.60 -12.08 10.53
CA TYR A 117 9.75 -12.96 10.28
C TYR A 117 9.74 -14.17 11.22
N ASP A 118 9.60 -13.94 12.52
CA ASP A 118 9.64 -14.99 13.55
C ASP A 118 8.50 -16.01 13.33
N THR A 119 7.31 -15.52 12.99
CA THR A 119 6.16 -16.38 12.67
C THR A 119 6.41 -17.19 11.41
N PHE A 120 6.96 -16.58 10.37
CA PHE A 120 7.30 -17.27 9.13
C PHE A 120 8.34 -18.37 9.37
N ALA A 121 9.43 -18.05 10.07
CA ALA A 121 10.46 -18.98 10.50
C ALA A 121 9.90 -20.15 11.32
N ASN A 122 8.99 -19.89 12.25
CA ASN A 122 8.34 -20.92 13.05
C ASN A 122 7.45 -21.85 12.20
N LEU A 123 6.63 -21.29 11.32
CA LEU A 123 5.72 -22.05 10.44
C LEU A 123 6.47 -22.96 9.45
N THR A 124 7.72 -22.64 9.14
CA THR A 124 8.57 -23.43 8.23
C THR A 124 9.60 -24.30 8.98
N ASN A 125 9.53 -24.37 10.32
CA ASN A 125 10.51 -25.03 11.18
C ASN A 125 11.97 -24.55 10.98
N CYS A 126 12.15 -23.30 10.55
CA CYS A 126 13.45 -22.66 10.37
C CYS A 126 13.75 -21.69 11.52
N THR A 127 13.87 -22.21 12.74
CA THR A 127 14.13 -21.40 13.94
C THR A 127 15.62 -21.36 14.32
N GLY A 128 16.00 -20.40 15.16
CA GLY A 128 17.36 -20.25 15.67
C GLY A 128 18.27 -19.36 14.82
N PRO A 129 19.59 -19.32 15.11
CA PRO A 129 20.52 -18.32 14.55
C PRO A 129 20.74 -18.45 13.04
N ASN A 130 20.48 -19.62 12.45
CA ASN A 130 20.63 -19.88 11.01
C ASN A 130 19.27 -19.91 10.29
N SER A 131 18.24 -19.27 10.86
CA SER A 131 16.87 -19.29 10.34
C SER A 131 16.80 -18.88 8.87
N LEU A 132 17.50 -17.82 8.47
CA LEU A 132 17.50 -17.36 7.07
C LEU A 132 18.15 -18.36 6.11
N GLN A 133 19.27 -18.99 6.51
CA GLN A 133 19.90 -20.02 5.70
C GLN A 133 18.98 -21.22 5.51
N CYS A 134 18.27 -21.62 6.58
CA CYS A 134 17.25 -22.66 6.51
C CYS A 134 16.11 -22.26 5.55
N LEU A 135 15.59 -21.03 5.66
CA LEU A 135 14.53 -20.51 4.78
C LEU A 135 14.95 -20.51 3.31
N LYS A 136 16.20 -20.14 3.01
CA LYS A 136 16.76 -20.17 1.64
C LYS A 136 16.88 -21.59 1.08
N ALA A 137 17.01 -22.61 1.93
CA ALA A 137 17.10 -24.02 1.54
C ALA A 137 15.76 -24.77 1.64
N ALA A 138 14.72 -24.15 2.20
CA ALA A 138 13.44 -24.77 2.44
C ALA A 138 12.68 -25.03 1.12
N ASP A 139 11.82 -26.05 1.14
CA ASP A 139 10.94 -26.33 0.02
C ASP A 139 9.96 -25.17 -0.24
N VAL A 140 9.79 -24.81 -1.52
CA VAL A 140 8.96 -23.67 -1.92
C VAL A 140 7.50 -23.84 -1.50
N GLN A 141 6.97 -25.06 -1.44
CA GLN A 141 5.59 -25.30 -1.04
C GLN A 141 5.40 -25.08 0.46
N THR A 142 6.41 -25.40 1.28
CA THR A 142 6.45 -25.04 2.71
C THR A 142 6.41 -23.53 2.88
N LEU A 143 7.27 -22.79 2.17
CA LEU A 143 7.31 -21.32 2.22
C LEU A 143 5.97 -20.69 1.78
N ARG A 144 5.38 -21.19 0.69
CA ARG A 144 4.08 -20.70 0.19
C ARG A 144 2.96 -20.93 1.18
N THR A 145 2.93 -22.09 1.83
CA THR A 145 1.90 -22.44 2.82
C THR A 145 1.98 -21.52 4.03
N ALA A 146 3.19 -21.29 4.56
CA ALA A 146 3.42 -20.34 5.64
C ALA A 146 3.03 -18.90 5.22
N ALA A 147 3.36 -18.49 3.99
CA ALA A 147 3.03 -17.17 3.49
C ALA A 147 1.53 -16.92 3.37
N LEU A 148 0.78 -17.92 2.92
CA LEU A 148 -0.69 -17.86 2.83
C LEU A 148 -1.34 -17.82 4.21
N TYR A 149 -0.83 -18.59 5.17
CA TYR A 149 -1.33 -18.55 6.55
C TYR A 149 -1.19 -17.14 7.16
N ILE A 150 -0.01 -16.51 7.02
CA ILE A 150 0.22 -15.15 7.50
C ILE A 150 -0.67 -14.13 6.78
N SER A 151 -0.92 -14.32 5.48
CA SER A 151 -1.77 -13.40 4.71
C SER A 151 -3.20 -13.34 5.26
N GLY A 152 -3.71 -14.43 5.86
CA GLY A 152 -5.05 -14.49 6.43
C GLY A 152 -5.16 -14.08 7.90
N SER A 153 -4.04 -13.93 8.63
CA SER A 153 -4.07 -13.77 10.09
C SER A 153 -4.44 -12.37 10.57
N HIS A 154 -4.43 -11.36 9.69
CA HIS A 154 -4.64 -9.96 10.05
C HIS A 154 -5.75 -9.22 9.28
N THR A 155 -6.50 -9.94 8.44
CA THR A 155 -7.44 -9.40 7.42
C THR A 155 -8.31 -8.22 7.89
N TYR A 156 -8.79 -8.24 9.15
CA TYR A 156 -9.65 -7.19 9.72
C TYR A 156 -9.11 -6.54 11.01
N ASN A 157 -7.83 -6.72 11.33
CA ASN A 157 -7.20 -6.07 12.47
C ASN A 157 -6.11 -5.11 11.99
N THR A 158 -4.85 -5.30 12.35
CA THR A 158 -3.72 -4.42 12.08
C THR A 158 -3.43 -4.23 10.59
N SER A 159 -3.74 -5.17 9.70
CA SER A 159 -3.57 -4.96 8.25
C SER A 159 -4.36 -5.95 7.40
N SER A 160 -5.12 -5.44 6.42
CA SER A 160 -5.81 -6.31 5.46
C SER A 160 -4.86 -7.09 4.54
N TYR A 161 -3.62 -6.62 4.39
CA TYR A 161 -2.54 -7.33 3.72
C TYR A 161 -1.25 -7.22 4.53
N THR A 162 -0.72 -8.36 4.98
CA THR A 162 0.44 -8.40 5.90
C THR A 162 1.77 -8.16 5.18
N TRP A 163 1.91 -8.65 3.95
CA TRP A 163 3.13 -8.48 3.15
C TRP A 163 3.18 -7.07 2.56
N ALA A 164 3.97 -6.20 3.16
CA ALA A 164 4.04 -4.79 2.81
C ALA A 164 5.49 -4.26 2.93
N PRO A 165 5.79 -3.09 2.33
CA PRO A 165 7.09 -2.45 2.49
C PRO A 165 7.46 -2.15 3.94
N VAL A 166 8.76 -2.15 4.24
CA VAL A 166 9.31 -1.68 5.52
C VAL A 166 10.30 -0.54 5.32
N ILE A 167 10.47 0.29 6.34
CA ILE A 167 11.53 1.31 6.38
C ILE A 167 12.85 0.58 6.61
N ASP A 168 13.67 0.48 5.56
CA ASP A 168 14.96 -0.21 5.53
C ASP A 168 16.17 0.72 5.73
N GLY A 169 15.94 2.04 5.78
CA GLY A 169 16.99 3.04 5.95
C GLY A 169 17.77 3.38 4.67
N HIS A 170 17.51 2.69 3.56
CA HIS A 170 18.21 2.85 2.29
C HIS A 170 17.28 3.24 1.14
N PHE A 171 16.35 2.36 0.79
CA PHE A 171 15.31 2.60 -0.20
C PHE A 171 14.18 3.41 0.43
N LEU A 172 13.59 2.94 1.53
CA LEU A 172 12.63 3.68 2.34
C LEU A 172 13.31 4.17 3.63
N GLN A 173 13.48 5.48 3.75
CA GLN A 173 14.23 6.09 4.86
C GLN A 173 13.35 6.58 6.01
N GLU A 174 12.10 6.93 5.72
CA GLU A 174 11.17 7.52 6.69
C GLU A 174 9.71 7.27 6.27
N PRO A 175 8.73 7.43 7.19
CA PRO A 175 7.32 7.31 6.86
C PRO A 175 6.89 8.31 5.78
N LEU A 176 5.91 7.93 4.96
CA LEU A 176 5.33 8.76 3.90
C LEU A 176 5.03 10.19 4.37
N THR A 177 4.34 10.32 5.51
CA THR A 177 3.95 11.61 6.08
C THR A 177 5.14 12.53 6.35
N GLN A 178 6.27 11.98 6.80
CA GLN A 178 7.48 12.76 7.05
C GLN A 178 8.19 13.10 5.74
N ALA A 179 8.31 12.15 4.82
CA ALA A 179 8.95 12.37 3.52
C ALA A 179 8.24 13.49 2.75
N THR A 180 6.90 13.43 2.65
CA THR A 180 6.11 14.45 1.94
C THR A 180 6.13 15.80 2.64
N ALA A 181 6.11 15.82 3.99
CA ALA A 181 6.19 17.08 4.74
C ALA A 181 7.55 17.79 4.57
N LYS A 182 8.63 17.03 4.37
CA LYS A 182 9.98 17.56 4.11
C LYS A 182 10.26 17.82 2.63
N GLY A 183 9.30 17.56 1.73
CA GLY A 183 9.49 17.67 0.28
C GLY A 183 10.48 16.65 -0.29
N LYS A 184 10.71 15.53 0.40
CA LYS A 184 11.59 14.44 -0.04
C LYS A 184 10.86 13.51 -1.03
N VAL A 185 10.58 14.04 -2.21
CA VAL A 185 9.93 13.32 -3.31
C VAL A 185 10.70 13.52 -4.62
N ASN A 186 10.67 12.55 -5.53
CA ASN A 186 11.38 12.61 -6.82
C ASN A 186 10.47 12.98 -8.02
N ILE A 187 9.30 13.58 -7.78
CA ILE A 187 8.29 13.89 -8.81
C ILE A 187 8.06 15.38 -9.05
N ASP A 188 7.87 15.73 -10.31
CA ASP A 188 7.45 17.08 -10.71
C ASP A 188 5.92 17.18 -10.77
N TYR A 189 5.27 16.12 -11.23
CA TYR A 189 3.83 16.05 -11.42
C TYR A 189 3.27 14.84 -10.69
N GLY A 190 2.33 15.06 -9.78
CA GLY A 190 1.70 13.99 -9.01
C GLY A 190 0.20 14.03 -9.17
N PHE A 191 -0.39 12.86 -9.28
CA PHE A 191 -1.83 12.70 -9.35
C PHE A 191 -2.23 11.51 -8.48
N GLY A 192 -3.08 11.79 -7.49
CA GLY A 192 -3.64 10.79 -6.59
C GLY A 192 -5.11 10.56 -6.89
N MET A 193 -5.56 9.31 -6.85
CA MET A 193 -6.99 8.98 -6.84
C MET A 193 -7.35 8.14 -5.64
N TYR A 194 -8.61 8.23 -5.25
CA TYR A 194 -9.28 7.29 -4.38
C TYR A 194 -10.75 7.20 -4.78
N ASN A 195 -11.44 6.16 -4.31
CA ASN A 195 -12.85 5.93 -4.64
C ASN A 195 -13.73 6.24 -3.41
N LEU A 196 -14.98 6.66 -3.64
CA LEU A 196 -15.86 7.13 -2.57
C LEU A 196 -16.07 6.08 -1.45
N HIS A 197 -16.32 4.82 -1.84
CA HIS A 197 -16.60 3.67 -0.96
C HIS A 197 -15.40 2.73 -0.79
N GLU A 198 -14.18 3.21 -0.97
CA GLU A 198 -13.01 2.34 -1.15
C GLU A 198 -12.70 1.42 0.03
N GLY A 199 -12.85 1.94 1.25
CA GLY A 199 -12.52 1.20 2.47
C GLY A 199 -13.48 0.05 2.78
N GLU A 200 -14.67 0.04 2.19
CA GLU A 200 -15.69 -0.99 2.44
C GLU A 200 -15.22 -2.40 2.06
N ASN A 201 -14.29 -2.51 1.12
CA ASN A 201 -13.66 -3.79 0.73
C ASN A 201 -12.81 -4.42 1.85
N PHE A 202 -12.38 -3.63 2.84
CA PHE A 202 -11.30 -4.00 3.75
C PHE A 202 -11.69 -4.03 5.23
N VAL A 203 -12.95 -3.69 5.52
CA VAL A 203 -13.50 -3.73 6.88
C VAL A 203 -14.40 -4.96 7.06
N PRO A 204 -14.64 -5.43 8.30
CA PRO A 204 -15.43 -6.62 8.51
C PRO A 204 -16.83 -6.50 7.91
N PRO A 205 -17.26 -7.41 7.02
CA PRO A 205 -18.60 -7.35 6.43
C PRO A 205 -19.71 -7.53 7.47
N GLY A 206 -19.40 -8.16 8.61
CA GLY A 206 -20.35 -8.33 9.70
C GLY A 206 -20.84 -7.03 10.33
N LEU A 207 -20.11 -5.91 10.16
CA LEU A 207 -20.56 -4.58 10.61
C LEU A 207 -21.84 -4.10 9.88
N GLN A 208 -22.28 -4.78 8.81
CA GLN A 208 -23.56 -4.51 8.13
C GLN A 208 -24.76 -5.19 8.80
N ASN A 209 -24.53 -6.20 9.63
CA ASN A 209 -25.59 -7.11 10.10
C ASN A 209 -25.96 -6.84 11.56
N ALA A 210 -27.25 -6.94 11.88
CA ALA A 210 -27.74 -6.77 13.26
C ALA A 210 -27.23 -7.87 14.21
N THR A 211 -26.90 -9.05 13.67
CA THR A 211 -26.37 -10.19 14.41
C THR A 211 -24.92 -10.47 14.03
N ASP A 212 -24.18 -11.11 14.93
CA ASP A 212 -22.79 -11.50 14.70
C ASP A 212 -22.63 -12.41 13.48
N THR A 213 -21.74 -12.01 12.57
CA THR A 213 -21.40 -12.76 11.36
C THR A 213 -19.91 -12.65 11.03
N GLY A 214 -19.38 -13.64 10.29
CA GLY A 214 -17.97 -13.70 9.91
C GLY A 214 -17.04 -14.29 10.97
N SER A 215 -15.74 -14.30 10.68
CA SER A 215 -14.70 -14.75 11.61
C SER A 215 -13.51 -13.77 11.55
N PRO A 216 -13.18 -13.06 12.64
CA PRO A 216 -13.92 -13.02 13.90
C PRO A 216 -15.33 -12.40 13.74
N PRO A 217 -16.28 -12.69 14.64
CA PRO A 217 -17.65 -12.22 14.53
C PRO A 217 -17.77 -10.71 14.77
N PHE A 218 -18.48 -10.02 13.88
CA PHE A 218 -18.87 -8.62 14.05
C PHE A 218 -20.36 -8.43 13.76
N ASN A 219 -20.95 -7.39 14.34
CA ASN A 219 -22.31 -6.90 14.07
C ASN A 219 -22.31 -5.37 13.95
N SER A 220 -23.46 -4.77 13.66
CA SER A 220 -23.62 -3.34 13.41
C SER A 220 -23.56 -2.45 14.65
N SER A 221 -23.41 -3.01 15.85
CA SER A 221 -23.37 -2.25 17.11
C SER A 221 -22.14 -1.34 17.23
N LEU A 222 -22.28 -0.28 18.02
CA LEU A 222 -21.15 0.59 18.37
C LEU A 222 -20.02 -0.20 19.05
N ALA A 223 -20.35 -1.18 19.91
CA ALA A 223 -19.35 -2.01 20.59
C ALA A 223 -18.52 -2.84 19.60
N SER A 224 -19.14 -3.45 18.58
CA SER A 224 -18.41 -4.17 17.52
C SER A 224 -17.53 -3.24 16.69
N PHE A 225 -18.02 -2.03 16.37
CA PHE A 225 -17.21 -1.01 15.69
C PHE A 225 -15.99 -0.58 16.52
N GLU A 226 -16.17 -0.29 17.81
CA GLU A 226 -15.06 0.08 18.70
C GLU A 226 -14.06 -1.06 18.88
N GLY A 227 -14.55 -2.31 18.97
CA GLY A 227 -13.73 -3.51 18.99
C GLY A 227 -12.87 -3.63 17.73
N TRP A 228 -13.46 -3.42 16.55
CA TRP A 228 -12.71 -3.34 15.29
C TRP A 228 -11.67 -2.21 15.33
N LEU A 229 -12.05 -0.99 15.72
CA LEU A 229 -11.15 0.17 15.71
C LEU A 229 -9.93 -0.04 16.64
N ARG A 230 -10.13 -0.64 17.81
CA ARG A 230 -9.04 -1.01 18.73
C ARG A 230 -8.15 -2.11 18.14
N GLY A 231 -8.73 -3.08 17.43
CA GLY A 231 -7.94 -4.10 16.72
C GLY A 231 -7.18 -3.54 15.51
N TYR A 232 -7.76 -2.57 14.82
CA TYR A 232 -7.19 -1.90 13.64
C TYR A 232 -6.03 -0.97 14.02
N LEU A 233 -6.16 -0.26 15.15
CA LEU A 233 -5.18 0.68 15.69
C LEU A 233 -4.82 0.34 17.15
N PRO A 234 -4.16 -0.81 17.41
CA PRO A 234 -3.96 -1.34 18.77
C PRO A 234 -3.02 -0.51 19.64
N TYR A 235 -2.21 0.36 19.02
CA TYR A 235 -1.26 1.21 19.73
C TYR A 235 -1.72 2.67 19.84
N MET A 236 -2.96 2.97 19.45
CA MET A 236 -3.50 4.33 19.52
C MET A 236 -3.83 4.71 20.97
N PRO A 237 -3.32 5.84 21.48
CA PRO A 237 -3.67 6.35 22.81
C PRO A 237 -5.18 6.61 22.94
N GLY A 238 -5.70 6.54 24.18
CA GLY A 238 -7.13 6.75 24.45
C GLY A 238 -7.68 8.10 23.98
N HIS A 239 -6.90 9.19 24.15
CA HIS A 239 -7.31 10.52 23.70
C HIS A 239 -7.42 10.63 22.17
N ASP A 240 -6.57 9.91 21.43
CA ASP A 240 -6.65 9.87 19.97
C ASP A 240 -7.83 9.01 19.51
N PHE A 241 -8.19 7.95 20.26
CA PHE A 241 -9.37 7.14 20.00
C PHE A 241 -10.65 8.00 20.05
N GLU A 242 -10.82 8.81 21.10
CA GLU A 242 -11.95 9.73 21.23
C GLU A 242 -11.98 10.75 20.09
N LYS A 243 -10.81 11.26 19.68
CA LYS A 243 -10.70 12.20 18.54
C LYS A 243 -11.10 11.55 17.22
N VAL A 244 -10.73 10.29 16.98
CA VAL A 244 -11.20 9.54 15.79
C VAL A 244 -12.72 9.41 15.83
N GLN A 245 -13.32 9.11 16.99
CA GLN A 245 -14.78 9.02 17.09
C GLN A 245 -15.48 10.38 16.84
N GLN A 246 -14.86 11.50 17.18
CA GLN A 246 -15.35 12.84 16.88
C GLN A 246 -15.22 13.20 15.39
N LEU A 247 -14.10 12.83 14.75
CA LEU A 247 -13.86 13.07 13.33
C LEU A 247 -14.77 12.22 12.43
N TYR A 248 -15.09 11.00 12.88
CA TYR A 248 -16.00 10.09 12.21
C TYR A 248 -17.15 9.77 13.17
N PRO A 249 -18.16 10.65 13.33
CA PRO A 249 -19.32 10.40 14.18
C PRO A 249 -20.15 9.20 13.68
N GLU A 250 -21.10 8.69 14.47
CA GLU A 250 -21.97 7.55 14.10
C GLU A 250 -22.82 7.81 12.85
N CYS A 251 -23.25 9.06 12.67
CA CYS A 251 -23.88 9.54 11.45
C CYS A 251 -23.27 10.88 11.04
N GLY A 252 -23.20 11.14 9.74
CA GLY A 252 -22.57 12.34 9.22
C GLY A 252 -22.48 12.36 7.70
N THR A 253 -21.69 13.31 7.20
CA THR A 253 -21.39 13.47 5.78
C THR A 253 -19.88 13.56 5.58
N ALA A 254 -19.38 12.93 4.53
CA ALA A 254 -17.98 13.02 4.09
C ALA A 254 -17.98 13.14 2.56
N GLU A 255 -17.48 14.25 2.02
CA GLU A 255 -17.56 14.54 0.58
C GLU A 255 -19.00 14.41 0.05
N GLU A 256 -19.23 13.54 -0.96
CA GLU A 256 -20.54 13.24 -1.55
C GLU A 256 -21.31 12.13 -0.80
N LEU A 257 -20.76 11.61 0.30
CA LEU A 257 -21.32 10.51 1.08
C LEU A 257 -22.12 11.02 2.29
N THR A 258 -23.33 10.50 2.49
CA THR A 258 -24.05 10.56 3.77
C THR A 258 -24.09 9.16 4.38
N TYR A 259 -23.79 9.03 5.67
CA TYR A 259 -23.71 7.73 6.33
C TYR A 259 -24.32 7.73 7.73
N ASN A 260 -24.81 6.58 8.15
CA ASN A 260 -25.39 6.32 9.47
C ASN A 260 -25.20 4.87 9.94
N THR A 261 -24.23 4.15 9.37
CA THR A 261 -23.95 2.74 9.69
C THR A 261 -22.50 2.55 10.12
N SER A 262 -22.27 1.59 11.02
CA SER A 262 -20.94 1.20 11.49
C SER A 262 -20.03 0.72 10.35
N TYR A 263 -20.60 0.05 9.34
CA TYR A 263 -19.84 -0.44 8.18
C TYR A 263 -19.28 0.70 7.33
N VAL A 264 -20.12 1.66 6.95
CA VAL A 264 -19.68 2.82 6.15
C VAL A 264 -18.72 3.69 6.95
N ARG A 265 -18.98 3.89 8.25
CA ARG A 265 -18.09 4.60 9.17
C ARG A 265 -16.69 3.95 9.25
N ALA A 266 -16.63 2.63 9.38
CA ALA A 266 -15.37 1.89 9.37
C ALA A 266 -14.67 2.02 8.01
N GLY A 267 -15.43 1.93 6.92
CA GLY A 267 -14.95 2.11 5.55
C GLY A 267 -14.29 3.48 5.36
N LEU A 268 -14.89 4.56 5.86
CA LEU A 268 -14.31 5.91 5.81
C LEU A 268 -12.97 5.99 6.55
N ILE A 269 -12.89 5.47 7.78
CA ILE A 269 -11.64 5.46 8.55
C ILE A 269 -10.55 4.68 7.80
N TYR A 270 -10.89 3.51 7.24
CA TYR A 270 -9.93 2.72 6.48
C TYR A 270 -9.48 3.44 5.21
N ARG A 271 -10.44 3.95 4.43
CA ARG A 271 -10.22 4.73 3.20
C ARG A 271 -9.23 5.85 3.46
N ASP A 272 -9.50 6.66 4.48
CA ASP A 272 -8.70 7.85 4.75
C ASP A 272 -7.30 7.49 5.23
N THR A 273 -7.16 6.45 6.06
CA THR A 273 -5.86 6.10 6.67
C THR A 273 -4.94 5.29 5.75
N VAL A 274 -5.47 4.53 4.80
CA VAL A 274 -4.68 3.60 3.97
C VAL A 274 -4.67 3.97 2.49
N LEU A 275 -5.65 4.74 2.00
CA LEU A 275 -5.90 4.95 0.56
C LEU A 275 -5.92 6.45 0.19
N ALA A 276 -6.90 7.21 0.68
CA ALA A 276 -7.14 8.60 0.28
C ALA A 276 -6.07 9.58 0.79
N CYS A 277 -5.71 9.56 2.09
CA CYS A 277 -4.66 10.46 2.59
C CYS A 277 -3.29 10.18 1.95
N PRO A 278 -2.86 8.91 1.77
CA PRO A 278 -1.64 8.62 1.02
C PRO A 278 -1.64 9.17 -0.42
N ALA A 279 -2.76 9.08 -1.13
CA ALA A 279 -2.92 9.67 -2.47
C ALA A 279 -2.73 11.20 -2.42
N TYR A 280 -3.40 11.84 -1.47
CA TYR A 280 -3.32 13.29 -1.26
C TYR A 280 -1.91 13.75 -0.88
N TRP A 281 -1.26 13.10 0.09
CA TRP A 281 0.09 13.48 0.56
C TRP A 281 1.15 13.34 -0.53
N MET A 282 1.12 12.22 -1.28
CA MET A 282 2.02 12.03 -2.41
C MET A 282 1.80 13.10 -3.49
N ALA A 283 0.56 13.30 -3.94
CA ALA A 283 0.27 14.24 -5.01
C ALA A 283 0.66 15.67 -4.62
N ARG A 284 0.25 16.14 -3.43
CA ARG A 284 0.52 17.50 -2.94
C ARG A 284 2.01 17.81 -2.78
N ALA A 285 2.86 16.81 -2.54
CA ALA A 285 4.30 17.01 -2.38
C ALA A 285 5.04 17.26 -3.70
N SER A 286 4.38 17.12 -4.86
CA SER A 286 5.00 17.28 -6.18
C SER A 286 5.60 18.67 -6.41
N HIS A 287 6.76 18.73 -7.07
CA HIS A 287 7.50 19.99 -7.21
C HIS A 287 6.85 21.05 -8.10
N LYS A 288 5.96 20.65 -9.04
CA LYS A 288 5.34 21.59 -10.00
C LYS A 288 3.82 21.63 -9.89
N ARG A 289 3.14 20.51 -10.19
CA ARG A 289 1.67 20.45 -10.18
C ARG A 289 1.19 19.17 -9.53
N ALA A 290 0.08 19.31 -8.82
CA ALA A 290 -0.59 18.24 -8.12
C ALA A 290 -2.06 18.19 -8.56
N TYR A 291 -2.59 16.99 -8.68
CA TYR A 291 -3.99 16.72 -8.93
C TYR A 291 -4.48 15.65 -7.95
N VAL A 292 -5.70 15.79 -7.47
CA VAL A 292 -6.36 14.76 -6.67
C VAL A 292 -7.75 14.56 -7.26
N GLY A 293 -8.09 13.31 -7.56
CA GLY A 293 -9.40 12.92 -8.07
C GLY A 293 -10.10 11.98 -7.11
N GLU A 294 -11.42 12.12 -7.03
CA GLU A 294 -12.30 11.18 -6.35
C GLU A 294 -13.18 10.51 -7.42
N TYR A 295 -13.26 9.18 -7.38
CA TYR A 295 -14.16 8.40 -8.23
C TYR A 295 -15.47 8.12 -7.50
N THR A 296 -16.59 8.58 -8.07
CA THR A 296 -17.92 8.56 -7.44
C THR A 296 -18.98 7.76 -8.20
N ILE A 297 -18.62 7.12 -9.33
CA ILE A 297 -19.58 6.30 -10.10
C ILE A 297 -19.78 4.96 -9.38
N GLU A 298 -21.03 4.66 -9.02
CA GLU A 298 -21.45 3.42 -8.37
C GLU A 298 -20.87 2.17 -9.07
N PRO A 299 -20.25 1.22 -8.35
CA PRO A 299 -20.24 1.09 -6.89
C PRO A 299 -19.18 1.92 -6.16
N ALA A 300 -18.30 2.62 -6.87
CA ALA A 300 -17.20 3.42 -6.33
C ALA A 300 -16.40 2.74 -5.19
N ARG A 301 -16.30 1.42 -5.26
CA ARG A 301 -15.50 0.56 -4.36
C ARG A 301 -14.07 0.43 -4.87
N HIS A 302 -13.19 -0.15 -4.08
CA HIS A 302 -11.79 -0.33 -4.47
C HIS A 302 -11.64 -1.03 -5.83
N GLY A 303 -10.98 -0.37 -6.78
CA GLY A 303 -10.75 -0.86 -8.14
C GLY A 303 -11.89 -0.64 -9.14
N SER A 304 -13.02 -0.03 -8.74
CA SER A 304 -14.14 0.27 -9.65
C SER A 304 -13.76 1.23 -10.79
N ASP A 305 -12.70 2.01 -10.61
CA ASP A 305 -12.16 2.96 -11.57
C ASP A 305 -11.27 2.31 -12.65
N THR A 306 -10.82 1.07 -12.45
CA THR A 306 -9.85 0.41 -13.35
C THR A 306 -10.34 0.23 -14.79
N GLU A 307 -11.64 0.04 -14.98
CA GLU A 307 -12.28 -0.06 -16.30
C GLU A 307 -12.19 1.25 -17.10
N TRP A 308 -12.16 2.39 -16.40
CA TRP A 308 -12.07 3.74 -16.99
C TRP A 308 -10.62 4.20 -17.16
N VAL A 309 -9.74 3.74 -16.27
CA VAL A 309 -8.30 4.05 -16.25
C VAL A 309 -7.52 3.36 -17.37
N SER A 310 -7.98 2.19 -17.82
CA SER A 310 -7.41 1.50 -19.00
C SER A 310 -7.52 2.33 -20.29
N PHE A 311 -8.29 3.43 -20.26
CA PHE A 311 -8.51 4.36 -21.36
C PHE A 311 -8.29 5.82 -20.94
N PHE A 312 -7.17 6.15 -20.27
CA PHE A 312 -6.78 7.55 -20.09
C PHE A 312 -6.64 8.27 -21.44
N ARG A 313 -7.74 8.86 -21.92
CA ARG A 313 -7.75 10.04 -22.78
C ARG A 313 -7.44 11.21 -21.85
N VAL A 314 -6.17 11.55 -21.74
CA VAL A 314 -5.82 12.91 -21.36
C VAL A 314 -6.11 13.76 -22.60
N LYS A 315 -7.29 14.38 -22.64
CA LYS A 315 -7.58 15.44 -23.62
C LYS A 315 -6.78 16.70 -23.30
#